data_AF-A0A2V1JQ64-F1
#
_entry.id   AF-A0A2V1JQ64-F1
#
_cell.length_a   1.000
_cell.length_b   1.000
_cell.length_c   1.000
_cell.angle_alpha   90.00
_cell.angle_beta   90.00
_cell.angle_gamma   90.00
#
_symmetry.space_group_name_H-M   'P 1'
#
loop_
_entity.id
_entity.type
_entity.pdbx_description
1 polymer ?
#
loop_
_entity_poly.entity_id
_entity_poly.type
_entity_poly.pdbx_seq_one_letter_code
_entity_poly.pdbx_strand_id
1 'polypeptide(L)'
;MEKVYQNADDDRVAIRKVYAKTDGYAYLEKDCKTKVSCGELHDAFIKGLLVVDASGNEHKTVSCSVTKDVATVTYVTADSSAATTAKLATVKSK
;
A
#
# COMPACT_ATOMS: atom_id res chain seq x y z
N MET A 1 -5.81 -6.82 -7.57
CA MET A 1 -5.07 -5.55 -7.46
C MET A 1 -5.72 -4.51 -8.36
N GLU A 2 -6.34 -3.51 -7.76
CA GLU A 2 -6.97 -2.38 -8.45
C GLU A 2 -5.88 -1.47 -9.07
N LYS A 3 -6.18 -0.89 -10.25
CA LYS A 3 -5.25 -0.11 -11.08
C LYS A 3 -5.79 1.30 -11.29
N VAL A 4 -4.95 2.32 -11.11
CA VAL A 4 -5.23 3.73 -11.40
C VAL A 4 -4.35 4.17 -12.57
N TYR A 5 -4.88 4.98 -13.47
CA TYR A 5 -4.20 5.47 -14.69
C TYR A 5 -3.90 6.96 -14.58
N GLN A 6 -2.84 7.44 -15.25
CA GLN A 6 -2.33 8.83 -15.10
C GLN A 6 -3.17 9.83 -15.90
N ASN A 7 -3.78 9.37 -17.01
CA ASN A 7 -4.84 10.02 -17.78
C ASN A 7 -5.95 9.00 -18.06
N ALA A 8 -7.16 9.45 -18.41
CA ALA A 8 -8.28 8.56 -18.74
C ALA A 8 -8.00 7.69 -19.98
N ASP A 9 -7.14 8.18 -20.89
CA ASP A 9 -6.74 7.52 -22.13
C ASP A 9 -5.41 6.75 -22.00
N ASP A 10 -4.82 6.68 -20.79
CA ASP A 10 -3.54 6.00 -20.59
C ASP A 10 -3.73 4.48 -20.49
N ASP A 11 -3.09 3.73 -21.39
CA ASP A 11 -3.13 2.25 -21.39
C ASP A 11 -2.24 1.63 -20.29
N ARG A 12 -1.40 2.44 -19.62
CA ARG A 12 -0.41 1.99 -18.62
C ARG A 12 -0.88 2.27 -17.20
N VAL A 13 -0.84 1.24 -16.37
CA VAL A 13 -1.14 1.34 -14.92
C VAL A 13 -0.19 2.36 -14.28
N ALA A 14 -0.75 3.46 -13.81
CA ALA A 14 0.00 4.55 -13.19
C ALA A 14 0.24 4.33 -11.70
N ILE A 15 -0.73 3.73 -10.99
CA ILE A 15 -0.63 3.43 -9.56
C ILE A 15 -1.40 2.14 -9.24
N ARG A 16 -0.85 1.31 -8.37
CA ARG A 16 -1.48 0.11 -7.83
C ARG A 16 -1.96 0.35 -6.41
N LYS A 17 -3.08 -0.27 -6.02
CA LYS A 17 -3.58 -0.22 -4.64
C LYS A 17 -3.39 -1.56 -3.94
N VAL A 18 -2.99 -1.50 -2.67
CA VAL A 18 -3.12 -2.59 -1.71
C VAL A 18 -3.98 -2.13 -0.54
N TYR A 19 -4.65 -3.08 0.10
CA TYR A 19 -5.52 -2.81 1.24
C TYR A 19 -4.85 -3.30 2.51
N ALA A 20 -5.03 -2.57 3.60
CA ALA A 20 -4.45 -2.87 4.90
C ALA A 20 -5.56 -3.03 5.94
N LYS A 21 -5.38 -3.99 6.84
CA LYS A 21 -6.14 -4.07 8.09
C LYS A 21 -5.18 -4.10 9.28
N THR A 22 -5.72 -4.23 10.48
CA THR A 22 -4.97 -4.13 11.74
C THR A 22 -3.90 -5.21 11.94
N ASP A 23 -3.85 -6.25 11.10
CA ASP A 23 -2.85 -7.32 11.16
C ASP A 23 -1.52 -6.98 10.47
N GLY A 24 -1.44 -5.80 9.85
CA GLY A 24 -0.22 -5.29 9.22
C GLY A 24 0.14 -5.92 7.88
N TYR A 25 -0.72 -6.76 7.29
CA TYR A 25 -0.48 -7.33 5.96
C TYR A 25 -1.08 -6.48 4.85
N ALA A 26 -0.45 -6.50 3.67
CA ALA A 26 -0.99 -5.97 2.44
C ALA A 26 -1.89 -7.00 1.75
N TYR A 27 -3.03 -6.54 1.23
CA TYR A 27 -4.05 -7.36 0.55
C TYR A 27 -4.33 -6.87 -0.87
N LEU A 28 -4.69 -7.80 -1.76
CA LEU A 28 -4.93 -7.52 -3.18
C LEU A 28 -6.29 -6.87 -3.45
N GLU A 29 -7.22 -6.96 -2.50
CA GLU A 29 -8.59 -6.49 -2.61
C GLU A 29 -9.14 -5.97 -1.27
N LYS A 30 -10.21 -5.18 -1.35
CA LYS A 30 -10.83 -4.50 -0.20
C LYS A 30 -11.34 -5.43 0.89
N ASP A 31 -11.79 -6.63 0.53
CA ASP A 31 -12.28 -7.61 1.49
C ASP A 31 -11.16 -8.34 2.25
N CYS A 32 -9.90 -8.05 1.91
CA CYS A 32 -8.70 -8.51 2.61
C CYS A 32 -8.65 -10.04 2.78
N LYS A 33 -8.95 -10.79 1.72
CA LYS A 33 -8.91 -12.26 1.68
C LYS A 33 -7.54 -12.80 1.25
N THR A 34 -6.88 -12.12 0.33
CA THR A 34 -5.67 -12.57 -0.35
C THR A 34 -4.51 -11.65 -0.01
N LYS A 35 -3.57 -12.16 0.78
CA LYS A 35 -2.33 -11.45 1.08
C LYS A 35 -1.42 -11.39 -0.15
N VAL A 36 -0.82 -10.23 -0.35
CA VAL A 36 0.13 -9.96 -1.44
C VAL A 36 1.44 -10.72 -1.18
N SER A 37 2.01 -11.34 -2.21
CA SER A 37 3.35 -11.93 -2.11
C SER A 37 4.45 -10.87 -2.05
N CYS A 38 5.65 -11.26 -1.60
CA CYS A 38 6.80 -10.37 -1.55
C CYS A 38 7.11 -9.73 -2.91
N GLY A 39 7.20 -10.54 -3.98
CA GLY A 39 7.47 -10.07 -5.33
C GLY A 39 6.40 -9.12 -5.87
N GLU A 40 5.12 -9.43 -5.63
CA GLU A 40 4.01 -8.56 -6.06
C GLU A 40 4.02 -7.22 -5.33
N LEU A 41 4.29 -7.20 -4.02
CA LEU A 41 4.29 -5.97 -3.23
C LEU A 41 5.46 -5.07 -3.60
N HIS A 42 6.64 -5.65 -3.83
CA HIS A 42 7.82 -4.91 -4.27
C HIS A 42 7.65 -4.35 -5.69
N ASP A 43 7.12 -5.14 -6.64
CA ASP A 43 6.81 -4.67 -7.99
C ASP A 43 5.74 -3.56 -7.97
N ALA A 44 4.76 -3.67 -7.07
CA ALA A 44 3.74 -2.64 -6.91
C ALA A 44 4.33 -1.33 -6.38
N PHE A 45 5.24 -1.39 -5.40
CA PHE A 45 5.95 -0.21 -4.90
C PHE A 45 6.72 0.52 -6.02
N ILE A 46 7.48 -0.21 -6.84
CA ILE A 46 8.27 0.36 -7.96
C ILE A 46 7.36 1.07 -8.98
N LYS A 47 6.17 0.52 -9.22
CA LYS A 47 5.20 1.05 -10.20
C LYS A 47 4.30 2.16 -9.66
N GLY A 48 4.55 2.64 -8.45
CA GLY A 48 3.66 3.56 -7.74
C GLY A 48 2.59 2.80 -6.98
N LEU A 49 2.65 2.90 -5.66
CA LEU A 49 1.76 2.18 -4.74
C LEU A 49 0.99 3.15 -3.84
N LEU A 50 -0.30 2.86 -3.66
CA LEU A 50 -1.12 3.40 -2.59
C LEU A 50 -1.49 2.30 -1.62
N VAL A 51 -1.44 2.62 -0.33
CA VAL A 51 -1.99 1.78 0.73
C VAL A 51 -3.34 2.36 1.12
N VAL A 52 -4.40 1.55 1.01
CA VAL A 52 -5.73 1.87 1.50
C VAL A 52 -5.86 1.33 2.92
N ASP A 53 -6.02 2.21 3.91
CA ASP A 53 -6.16 1.79 5.30
C ASP A 53 -7.54 1.17 5.61
N ALA A 54 -7.71 0.67 6.83
CA ALA A 54 -8.96 0.04 7.26
C ALA A 54 -10.18 1.00 7.26
N SER A 55 -9.93 2.31 7.31
CA SER A 55 -10.94 3.36 7.21
C SER A 55 -11.24 3.75 5.76
N GLY A 56 -10.49 3.22 4.80
CA GLY A 56 -10.64 3.48 3.37
C GLY A 56 -9.83 4.67 2.86
N ASN A 57 -8.94 5.27 3.66
CA ASN A 57 -8.11 6.37 3.20
C ASN A 57 -6.93 5.87 2.37
N GLU A 58 -6.60 6.60 1.32
CA GLU A 58 -5.49 6.26 0.42
C GLU A 58 -4.22 7.03 0.81
N HIS A 59 -3.13 6.30 1.04
CA HIS A 59 -1.85 6.85 1.48
C HIS A 59 -0.75 6.57 0.46
N LYS A 60 0.03 7.59 0.11
CA LYS A 60 1.25 7.42 -0.68
C LYS A 60 2.34 6.73 0.14
N THR A 61 3.08 5.86 -0.53
CA THR A 61 4.19 5.12 0.07
C THR A 61 5.49 5.91 0.02
N VAL A 62 6.32 5.78 1.06
CA VAL A 62 7.60 6.49 1.21
C VAL A 62 8.78 5.59 0.91
N SER A 63 8.76 4.35 1.40
CA SER A 63 9.87 3.41 1.24
C SER A 63 9.38 1.96 1.19
N CYS A 64 10.22 1.10 0.63
CA CYS A 64 10.04 -0.35 0.66
C CYS A 64 11.38 -1.01 1.01
N SER A 65 11.35 -2.00 1.90
CA SER A 65 12.50 -2.88 2.19
C SER A 65 12.10 -4.33 1.96
N VAL A 66 13.03 -5.13 1.44
CA VAL A 66 12.84 -6.58 1.27
C VAL A 66 13.86 -7.30 2.13
N THR A 67 13.40 -8.17 3.02
CA THR A 67 14.28 -8.94 3.92
C THR A 67 13.69 -10.33 4.13
N LYS A 68 14.51 -11.37 3.92
CA LYS A 68 14.10 -12.78 4.08
C LYS A 68 12.79 -13.10 3.33
N ASP A 69 12.68 -12.61 2.10
CA ASP A 69 11.49 -12.77 1.24
C ASP A 69 10.20 -12.16 1.82
N VAL A 70 10.33 -11.09 2.60
CA VAL A 70 9.20 -10.27 3.05
C VAL A 70 9.44 -8.84 2.62
N ALA A 71 8.54 -8.30 1.81
CA ALA A 71 8.51 -6.89 1.45
C ALA A 71 7.75 -6.11 2.53
N THR A 72 8.33 -5.01 3.01
CA THR A 72 7.71 -4.08 3.97
C THR A 72 7.68 -2.69 3.37
N VAL A 73 6.48 -2.13 3.25
CA VAL A 73 6.24 -0.80 2.71
C VAL A 73 5.90 0.15 3.85
N THR A 74 6.53 1.32 3.87
CA THR A 74 6.23 2.40 4.81
C THR A 74 5.39 3.47 4.12
N TYR A 75 4.36 3.98 4.79
CA TYR A 75 3.53 5.08 4.34
C TYR A 75 3.24 6.05 5.50
N VAL A 76 2.83 7.27 5.16
CA VAL A 76 2.53 8.33 6.13
C VAL A 76 1.02 8.40 6.34
N THR A 77 0.60 8.44 7.61
CA THR A 77 -0.77 8.72 8.02
C THR A 77 -0.82 9.94 8.94
N ALA A 78 -2.01 10.45 9.22
CA ALA A 78 -2.20 11.42 10.31
C ALA A 78 -2.20 10.70 11.67
N ASP A 79 -1.70 11.37 12.70
CA ASP A 79 -1.92 10.99 14.08
C ASP A 79 -3.39 11.21 14.47
N SER A 80 -3.96 10.30 15.26
CA SER A 80 -5.36 10.38 15.69
C SER A 80 -5.60 11.34 16.86
N SER A 81 -4.54 11.79 17.52
CA SER A 81 -4.59 12.62 18.73
C SER A 81 -4.16 14.08 18.48
N ALA A 82 -3.36 14.33 17.44
CA ALA A 82 -2.89 15.66 17.05
C ALA A 82 -3.08 15.91 15.54
N ALA A 83 -4.00 16.82 15.19
CA ALA A 83 -4.54 17.01 13.83
C ALA A 83 -3.56 17.45 12.73
N THR A 84 -2.26 17.56 13.00
CA THR A 84 -1.22 17.95 12.02
C THR A 84 0.05 17.14 12.14
N THR A 85 0.07 16.12 12.99
CA THR A 85 1.27 15.31 13.23
C THR A 85 1.26 14.12 12.27
N ALA A 86 2.32 14.01 11.47
CA ALA A 86 2.53 12.85 10.62
C ALA A 86 2.99 11.64 11.45
N LYS A 87 2.45 10.47 11.13
CA LYS A 87 2.85 9.18 11.71
C LYS A 87 3.26 8.23 10.60
N LEU A 88 4.30 7.44 10.84
CA LEU A 88 4.70 6.36 9.94
C LEU A 88 3.93 5.08 10.29
N ALA A 89 3.39 4.43 9.27
CA ALA A 89 2.77 3.12 9.35
C ALA A 89 3.40 2.19 8.32
N THR A 90 3.23 0.87 8.52
CA THR A 90 3.80 -0.14 7.62
C THR A 90 2.78 -1.21 7.24
N VAL A 91 2.96 -1.77 6.05
CA VAL A 91 2.33 -3.03 5.63
C VAL A 91 3.40 -3.98 5.11
N LYS A 92 3.19 -5.28 5.29
CA LYS A 92 4.11 -6.32 4.80
C LYS A 92 3.43 -7.35 3.91
N SER A 93 4.22 -8.02 3.07
CA SER A 93 3.78 -9.20 2.33
C SER A 93 3.54 -10.39 3.26
N LYS A 94 2.86 -11.41 2.74
CA LYS A 94 2.84 -12.74 3.38
C LYS A 94 4.22 -13.37 3.44
#